data_AF-A0A955ZRW0-F1
#
_entry.id   AF-A0A955ZRW0-F1
#
_cell.length_a   1.000
_cell.length_b   1.000
_cell.length_c   1.000
_cell.angle_alpha   90.00
_cell.angle_beta   90.00
_cell.angle_gamma   90.00
#
_symmetry.space_group_name_H-M   'P 1'
#
loop_
_entity.id
_entity.type
_entity.pdbx_description
1 polymer ?
#
loop_
_entity_poly.entity_id
_entity_poly.type
_entity_poly.pdbx_seq_one_letter_code
_entity_poly.pdbx_strand_id
1 'polypeptide(L)' 'MENAFIESFNGRLRDECLNVHQFLSLEAARAIIETWRLDYNQRRPHSSLGHLTPNEFLKQCQVNQTVEAALCSG' A
#
# COMPACT_ATOMS: atom_id res chain seq x y z
N MET A 1 8.02 2.50 -13.25
CA MET A 1 7.97 1.69 -12.00
C MET A 1 6.63 1.83 -11.28
N GLU A 2 5.94 2.97 -11.42
CA GLU A 2 4.63 3.24 -10.81
C GLU A 2 3.52 2.28 -11.24
N ASN A 3 3.45 1.93 -12.54
CA ASN A 3 2.43 1.00 -13.05
C ASN A 3 2.49 -0.39 -12.38
N ALA A 4 3.68 -0.94 -12.18
CA ALA A 4 3.85 -2.27 -11.58
C ALA A 4 3.33 -2.33 -10.13
N PHE A 5 3.45 -1.24 -9.37
CA PHE A 5 2.91 -1.16 -8.02
C PHE A 5 1.38 -1.12 -8.04
N ILE A 6 0.81 -0.28 -8.92
CA ILE A 6 -0.65 -0.14 -9.09
C ILE A 6 -1.26 -1.46 -9.58
N GLU A 7 -0.59 -2.15 -10.51
CA GLU A 7 -1.02 -3.45 -11.02
C GLU A 7 -1.00 -4.53 -9.92
N SER A 8 0.08 -4.59 -9.12
CA SER A 8 0.17 -5.52 -7.99
C SER A 8 -0.90 -5.26 -6.93
N PHE A 9 -1.15 -3.99 -6.60
CA PHE A 9 -2.21 -3.59 -5.69
C PHE A 9 -3.59 -4.00 -6.21
N ASN A 10 -3.91 -3.66 -7.46
CA ASN A 10 -5.21 -3.95 -8.07
C ASN A 10 -5.45 -5.46 -8.20
N GLY A 11 -4.40 -6.23 -8.50
CA GLY A 11 -4.46 -7.69 -8.52
C GLY A 11 -4.85 -8.25 -7.14
N ARG A 12 -4.12 -7.86 -6.09
CA ARG A 12 -4.42 -8.34 -4.73
C ARG A 12 -5.76 -7.85 -4.20
N LEU A 13 -6.16 -6.62 -4.49
CA LEU A 13 -7.48 -6.11 -4.10
C LEU A 13 -8.59 -6.97 -4.70
N ARG A 14 -8.46 -7.36 -5.97
CA ARG A 14 -9.44 -8.20 -6.64
C ARG A 14 -9.49 -9.59 -6.02
N ASP A 15 -8.35 -10.27 -5.93
CA ASP A 15 -8.28 -11.66 -5.45
C ASP A 15 -8.56 -11.80 -3.96
N GLU A 16 -8.04 -10.91 -3.12
CA GLU A 16 -8.10 -11.06 -1.66
C GLU A 16 -9.26 -10.30 -1.00
N CYS A 17 -9.85 -9.30 -1.66
CA CYS A 17 -10.93 -8.50 -1.07
C CYS A 17 -12.23 -8.65 -1.85
N LEU A 18 -12.23 -8.33 -3.15
CA LEU A 18 -13.47 -8.23 -3.93
C LEU A 18 -14.06 -9.60 -4.27
N ASN A 19 -13.21 -10.58 -4.62
CA ASN A 19 -13.67 -11.92 -5.02
C ASN A 19 -14.11 -12.79 -3.83
N VAL A 20 -13.67 -12.47 -2.61
CA VAL A 20 -13.97 -13.28 -1.41
C VAL A 20 -15.13 -12.73 -0.58
N HIS A 21 -15.61 -11.51 -0.87
CA HIS A 21 -16.73 -10.89 -0.16
C HIS A 21 -17.95 -10.74 -1.05
N GLN A 22 -19.12 -11.16 -0.56
CA GLN A 22 -20.40 -10.73 -1.12
C GLN A 22 -20.82 -9.43 -0.47
N PHE A 23 -21.06 -8.39 -1.28
CA PHE A 23 -21.48 -7.09 -0.79
C PHE A 23 -23.00 -7.00 -0.74
N LEU A 24 -23.54 -6.80 0.46
CA LEU A 24 -24.98 -6.64 0.69
C LEU A 24 -25.46 -5.20 0.44
N SER A 25 -24.54 -4.23 0.51
CA SER A 25 -24.79 -2.81 0.24
C SER A 25 -23.49 -2.09 -0.12
N LEU A 26 -23.60 -0.91 -0.75
CA LEU A 26 -22.45 -0.05 -1.05
C LEU A 26 -21.73 0.42 0.22
N GLU A 27 -22.46 0.62 1.31
CA GLU A 27 -21.88 1.04 2.58
C GLU A 27 -21.03 -0.09 3.19
N ALA A 28 -21.54 -1.32 3.18
CA ALA A 28 -20.78 -2.50 3.60
C ALA A 28 -19.53 -2.70 2.72
N ALA A 29 -19.66 -2.52 1.40
CA ALA A 29 -18.52 -2.59 0.49
C ALA A 29 -17.44 -1.56 0.82
N ARG A 30 -17.82 -0.30 1.07
CA ARG A 30 -16.87 0.75 1.47
C ARG A 30 -16.14 0.39 2.76
N ALA A 31 -16.85 -0.07 3.79
CA ALA A 31 -16.25 -0.44 5.07
C ALA A 31 -15.24 -1.60 4.93
N ILE A 32 -15.58 -2.63 4.16
CA ILE A 32 -14.72 -3.79 3.91
C ILE A 32 -13.46 -3.36 3.13
N ILE A 33 -13.63 -2.59 2.04
CA ILE A 33 -12.52 -2.13 1.22
C ILE A 33 -11.59 -1.19 2.01
N GLU A 34 -12.15 -0.29 2.83
CA GLU A 34 -11.37 0.61 3.70
C GLU A 34 -10.53 -0.19 4.70
N THR A 35 -11.13 -1.19 5.34
CA THR A 35 -10.46 -2.08 6.28
C THR A 35 -9.33 -2.86 5.61
N TRP A 36 -9.59 -3.41 4.43
CA TRP A 36 -8.58 -4.13 3.65
C TRP A 36 -7.44 -3.22 3.21
N ARG A 37 -7.73 -1.99 2.77
CA ARG A 37 -6.72 -0.99 2.39
C ARG A 37 -5.80 -0.64 3.56
N LEU A 38 -6.36 -0.47 4.77
CA LEU A 38 -5.58 -0.22 5.97
C LEU A 38 -4.66 -1.40 6.31
N ASP A 39 -5.17 -2.62 6.25
CA ASP A 39 -4.39 -3.83 6.48
C ASP A 39 -3.22 -3.96 5.49
N TYR A 40 -3.50 -3.78 4.19
CA TYR A 40 -2.50 -3.81 3.13
C TYR A 40 -1.39 -2.78 3.38
N ASN A 41 -1.76 -1.53 3.70
CA ASN A 41 -0.80 -0.44 3.87
C ASN A 41 0.00 -0.50 5.17
N GLN A 42 -0.53 -1.12 6.23
CA GLN A 42 0.06 -1.07 7.57
C GLN A 42 0.67 -2.39 8.06
N ARG A 43 0.22 -3.53 7.54
CA ARG A 43 0.56 -4.84 8.13
C ARG A 43 1.22 -5.81 7.17
N ARG A 44 1.09 -5.59 5.86
CA ARG A 44 1.60 -6.54 4.86
C ARG A 44 2.97 -6.12 4.32
N PRO A 45 4.05 -6.84 4.65
CA PRO A 45 5.34 -6.60 4.04
C PRO A 45 5.36 -7.07 2.58
N HIS A 46 5.95 -6.28 1.70
CA HIS A 46 6.10 -6.61 0.28
C HIS A 46 7.56 -6.85 -0.05
N SER A 47 7.87 -8.02 -0.64
CA SER A 47 9.23 -8.35 -1.09
C SER A 47 9.78 -7.32 -2.08
N SER A 48 8.93 -6.77 -2.97
CA SER A 48 9.30 -5.69 -3.89
C SER A 48 9.66 -4.37 -3.20
N LEU A 49 9.24 -4.19 -1.94
CA LEU A 49 9.58 -3.03 -1.10
C LEU A 49 10.65 -3.39 -0.06
N GLY A 50 11.44 -4.45 -0.28
CA GLY A 50 12.46 -4.88 0.66
C GLY A 50 11.89 -5.49 1.95
N HIS A 51 10.73 -6.18 1.86
CA HIS A 51 9.98 -6.72 2.99
C HIS A 51 9.43 -5.67 3.96
N LEU A 52 9.21 -4.44 3.47
CA LEU A 52 8.54 -3.37 4.20
C LEU A 52 7.07 -3.29 3.82
N THR A 53 6.26 -2.80 4.75
CA THR A 53 4.89 -2.37 4.42
C THR A 53 4.92 -1.10 3.56
N PRO A 54 3.86 -0.80 2.80
CA PRO A 54 3.80 0.43 2.00
C PRO A 54 4.03 1.68 2.86
N ASN A 55 3.50 1.74 4.08
CA ASN A 55 3.73 2.86 4.99
C ASN A 55 5.17 2.94 5.50
N GLU A 56 5.80 1.81 5.80
CA GLU A 56 7.21 1.82 6.21
C GLU A 56 8.13 2.24 5.06
N PHE A 57 7.85 1.77 3.85
CA PHE A 57 8.56 2.18 2.65
C PHE A 57 8.42 3.69 2.42
N LEU A 58 7.21 4.25 2.53
CA LEU A 58 6.98 5.70 2.43
C LEU A 58 7.76 6.49 3.48
N LYS A 59 7.76 6.04 4.74
CA LYS A 59 8.55 6.66 5.81
C LYS A 59 10.04 6.65 5.47
N GLN A 60 10.56 5.53 4.98
CA GLN A 60 11.96 5.40 4.60
C GLN A 60 12.31 6.29 3.41
N CYS A 61 11.46 6.37 2.39
CA CYS A 61 11.64 7.29 1.26
C CYS A 61 11.65 8.76 1.71
N GLN A 62 10.79 9.16 2.64
CA GLN A 62 10.78 10.54 3.18
C GLN A 62 12.05 10.88 3.96
N VAL A 63 12.57 9.93 4.74
CA VAL A 63 13.85 10.10 5.44
C VAL A 63 14.98 10.24 4.44
N ASN A 64 15.06 9.35 3.45
CA ASN A 64 16.10 9.40 2.42
C ASN A 64 16.06 10.72 1.63
N GLN A 65 14.87 11.19 1.26
CA GLN A 65 14.72 12.45 0.52
C GLN A 65 15.13 13.67 1.37
N THR A 66 14.90 13.62 2.69
CA THR A 66 15.32 14.70 3.61
C THR A 66 16.83 14.71 3.81
N VAL A 67 17.46 13.53 3.89
CA VAL A 67 18.91 13.39 4.04
C VAL A 67 19.64 13.83 2.77
N GLU A 68 19.15 13.45 1.58
CA GLU A 68 19.73 13.90 0.31
C GLU A 68 19.58 15.42 0.11
N ALA A 69 18.44 16.01 0.46
CA ALA A 69 18.25 17.45 0.42
C ALA A 69 19.19 18.21 1.38
N ALA A 70 19.45 17.66 2.56
CA ALA A 70 20.37 18.23 3.53
C ALA A 70 21.85 18.12 3.08
N LEU A 71 22.23 17.03 2.41
CA LEU A 71 23.59 16.81 1.90
C LEU A 71 23.92 17.68 0.67
N CYS A 72 22.95 17.96 -0.20
CA CYS A 72 23.15 18.85 -1.35
C CYS A 72 23.16 20.36 -0.99
N SER A 73 22.89 20.71 0.27
CA SER A 73 22.86 22.08 0.76
C SER A 73 24.15 22.49 1.53
N GLY A 74 25.13 21.59 1.61
CA GLY A 74 26.38 21.75 2.36
C GLY A 74 27.62 21.88 1.49
#